data_AF-A0AAE1QI16-F1
#
_entry.id   AF-A0AAE1QI16-F1
#
_cell.length_a   1.000
_cell.length_b   1.000
_cell.length_c   1.000
_cell.angle_alpha   90.00
_cell.angle_beta   90.00
_cell.angle_gamma   90.00
#
_symmetry.space_group_name_H-M   'P 1'
#
loop_
_entity.id
_entity.type
_entity.pdbx_description
1 polymer ?
#
loop_
_entity_poly.entity_id
_entity_poly.type
_entity_poly.pdbx_seq_one_letter_code
_entity_poly.pdbx_strand_id
1 'polypeptide(L)'
;MPNLRDIAIFDISNQPSKADTPCTRLGNGRCAQLCFSFPVDQPTSPGFRCDCTTGVLAEDKHSCEDSKEFLVYTTRTEIHSLSLLPKSYNVPFDTVSDLTNVVGIDFDYTNKDLIFTQIRPDTKIAKVSSSNPT
;
A
#
# COMPACT_ATOMS: atom_id res chain seq x y z
N MET A 1 31.71 22.15 1.84
CA MET A 1 30.91 21.04 2.39
C MET A 1 30.35 20.22 1.22
N PRO A 2 31.01 19.14 0.77
CA PRO A 2 30.66 18.53 -0.51
C PRO A 2 29.44 17.59 -0.50
N ASN A 3 28.84 17.28 0.65
CA ASN A 3 27.81 16.23 0.78
C ASN A 3 26.52 16.68 1.48
N LEU A 4 26.19 17.98 1.43
CA LEU A 4 24.90 18.46 1.92
C LEU A 4 23.78 17.98 0.98
N ARG A 5 22.78 17.25 1.50
CA ARG A 5 21.65 16.74 0.71
C ARG A 5 20.38 17.57 0.88
N ASP A 6 20.06 17.96 2.11
CA ASP A 6 18.87 18.74 2.43
C ASP A 6 19.08 19.54 3.73
N ILE A 7 18.38 20.66 3.87
CA ILE A 7 18.31 21.48 5.08
C ILE A 7 16.85 21.83 5.33
N ALA A 8 16.37 21.52 6.54
CA ALA A 8 15.07 21.96 7.03
C ALA A 8 15.23 22.76 8.33
N ILE A 9 14.35 23.74 8.55
CA ILE A 9 14.28 24.48 9.80
C ILE A 9 13.36 23.72 10.75
N PHE A 10 13.95 23.11 11.79
CA PHE A 10 13.22 22.38 12.82
C PHE A 10 12.69 23.34 13.90
N ASP A 11 11.48 23.85 13.68
CA ASP A 11 10.79 24.77 14.61
C ASP A 11 9.27 24.53 14.58
N ILE A 12 8.59 24.68 15.72
CA ILE A 12 7.14 24.50 15.84
C ILE A 12 6.34 25.50 14.99
N SER A 13 6.89 26.69 14.74
CA SER A 13 6.29 27.69 13.87
C SER A 13 6.21 27.24 12.41
N ASN A 14 7.10 26.33 11.98
CA ASN A 14 7.06 25.69 10.66
C ASN A 14 6.18 24.44 10.62
N GLN A 15 5.63 24.00 11.76
CA GLN A 15 4.70 22.89 11.88
C GLN A 15 3.47 23.31 12.69
N PRO A 16 2.59 24.18 12.15
CA PRO A 16 1.44 24.67 12.89
C PRO A 16 0.60 23.51 13.45
N SER A 17 0.57 23.39 14.78
CA SER A 17 0.06 22.20 15.49
C SER A 17 -1.44 21.93 15.33
N LYS A 18 -2.16 22.83 14.66
CA LYS A 18 -3.56 22.69 14.28
C LYS A 18 -3.73 23.15 12.83
N ALA A 19 -3.24 22.35 11.89
CA ALA A 19 -3.85 22.38 10.57
C ALA A 19 -5.30 21.87 10.75
N ASP A 20 -6.28 22.78 10.77
CA ASP A 20 -7.71 22.44 10.81
C ASP A 20 -8.10 21.84 9.46
N THR A 21 -7.64 20.61 9.23
CA THR A 21 -7.96 19.84 8.04
C THR A 21 -9.16 18.94 8.32
N PRO A 22 -9.95 18.60 7.29
CA PRO A 22 -11.00 17.60 7.42
C PRO A 22 -10.48 16.26 7.98
N CYS A 23 -9.24 15.86 7.64
CA CYS A 23 -8.63 14.64 8.14
C CYS A 23 -8.45 14.68 9.66
N THR A 24 -7.90 15.76 10.21
CA THR A 24 -7.70 15.87 11.67
C THR A 24 -9.04 16.03 12.40
N ARG A 25 -9.93 16.90 11.92
CA ARG A 25 -11.18 17.25 12.61
C ARG A 25 -12.20 16.09 12.68
N LEU A 26 -12.20 15.21 11.68
CA LEU A 26 -13.14 14.09 11.60
C LEU A 26 -12.55 12.76 12.07
N GLY A 27 -11.35 12.77 12.67
CA GLY A 27 -10.65 11.55 13.11
C GLY A 27 -10.18 10.72 11.91
N ASN A 28 -9.08 11.14 11.29
CA ASN A 28 -8.58 10.60 10.02
C ASN A 28 -9.59 10.72 8.86
N GLY A 29 -10.45 11.73 8.86
CA GLY A 29 -11.50 11.84 7.83
C GLY A 29 -12.49 10.69 7.85
N ARG A 30 -12.53 9.88 8.93
CA ARG A 30 -13.21 8.56 8.99
C ARG A 30 -12.68 7.54 7.97
N CYS A 31 -11.50 7.75 7.41
CA CYS A 31 -10.84 6.79 6.52
C CYS A 31 -10.33 5.60 7.33
N ALA A 32 -10.45 4.39 6.77
CA ALA A 32 -9.97 3.17 7.39
C ALA A 32 -8.44 3.15 7.54
N GLN A 33 -7.71 3.68 6.54
CA GLN A 33 -6.25 3.69 6.52
C GLN A 33 -5.70 5.10 6.31
N LEU A 34 -5.77 5.64 5.10
CA LEU A 34 -5.10 6.90 4.74
C LEU A 34 -6.11 8.01 4.47
N CYS A 35 -5.82 9.23 4.93
CA CYS A 35 -6.60 10.44 4.64
C CYS A 35 -5.71 11.53 4.05
N PHE A 36 -6.01 11.94 2.82
CA PHE A 36 -5.30 12.99 2.10
C PHE A 36 -6.15 14.25 2.06
N SER A 37 -5.68 15.32 2.72
CA SER A 37 -6.36 16.62 2.69
C SER A 37 -6.07 17.35 1.38
N PHE A 38 -7.09 18.01 0.82
CA PHE A 38 -6.92 18.87 -0.35
C PHE A 38 -6.61 20.32 0.06
N PRO A 39 -6.00 21.12 -0.83
CA PRO A 39 -5.78 22.54 -0.60
C PRO A 39 -7.09 23.29 -0.35
N VAL A 40 -7.07 24.25 0.57
CA VAL A 40 -8.27 25.03 0.98
C VAL A 40 -8.84 25.87 -0.17
N ASP A 41 -7.97 26.29 -1.08
CA ASP A 41 -8.29 27.06 -2.29
C ASP A 41 -8.88 26.22 -3.42
N GLN A 42 -8.91 24.88 -3.29
CA GLN A 42 -9.67 23.99 -4.17
C GLN A 42 -10.96 23.54 -3.47
N PRO A 43 -12.12 24.15 -3.77
CA PRO A 43 -13.39 23.84 -3.13
C PRO A 43 -13.96 22.51 -3.65
N THR A 44 -13.31 21.42 -3.29
CA THR A 44 -13.83 20.07 -3.43
C THR A 44 -14.54 19.73 -2.13
N SER A 45 -15.78 19.26 -2.19
CA SER A 45 -16.44 18.68 -1.01
C SER A 45 -16.19 17.18 -1.02
N PRO A 46 -15.61 16.57 0.03
CA PRO A 46 -15.50 17.08 1.42
C PRO A 46 -14.15 17.73 1.80
N GLY A 47 -13.29 18.06 0.85
CA GLY A 47 -11.98 18.70 1.07
C GLY A 47 -10.87 17.73 1.45
N PHE A 48 -11.12 16.43 1.28
CA PHE A 48 -10.16 15.35 1.46
C PHE A 48 -10.57 14.13 0.63
N ARG A 49 -9.68 13.15 0.58
CA ARG A 49 -9.93 11.82 0.01
C ARG A 49 -9.31 10.73 0.87
N CYS A 50 -10.04 9.65 1.07
CA CYS A 50 -9.48 8.43 1.66
C CYS A 50 -8.73 7.60 0.62
N ASP A 51 -7.75 6.83 1.07
CA ASP A 51 -7.11 5.81 0.26
C ASP A 51 -6.62 4.64 1.13
N CYS A 52 -6.17 3.59 0.45
CA CYS A 52 -5.73 2.35 1.06
C CYS A 52 -4.23 2.13 0.77
N THR A 53 -3.50 1.62 1.75
CA THR A 53 -2.10 1.20 1.59
C THR A 53 -2.01 0.05 0.59
N THR A 54 -2.92 -0.91 0.71
CA THR A 54 -3.09 -2.04 -0.19
C THR A 54 -4.57 -2.25 -0.50
N GLY A 55 -4.86 -2.95 -1.60
CA GLY A 55 -6.23 -3.20 -2.06
C GLY A 55 -6.87 -1.98 -2.73
N VAL A 56 -8.18 -1.83 -2.55
CA VAL A 56 -8.99 -0.81 -3.21
C VAL A 56 -9.89 -0.07 -2.22
N LEU A 57 -10.13 1.21 -2.49
CA LEU A 57 -11.11 1.98 -1.73
C LEU A 57 -12.53 1.50 -2.07
N ALA A 58 -13.32 1.18 -1.05
CA ALA A 58 -14.70 0.74 -1.18
C ALA A 58 -15.62 1.86 -1.71
N GLU A 59 -16.84 1.48 -2.10
CA GLU A 59 -17.84 2.43 -2.64
C GLU A 59 -18.27 3.50 -1.63
N ASP A 60 -18.17 3.21 -0.32
CA ASP A 60 -18.43 4.17 0.75
C ASP A 60 -17.39 5.30 0.81
N LYS A 61 -16.29 5.18 0.07
CA LYS A 61 -15.15 6.11 0.00
C LYS A 61 -14.39 6.29 1.31
N HIS A 62 -14.53 5.35 2.25
CA HIS A 62 -13.88 5.38 3.56
C HIS A 62 -13.19 4.05 3.90
N SER A 63 -13.81 2.94 3.55
CA SER A 63 -13.34 1.59 3.85
C SER A 63 -12.39 1.07 2.78
N CYS A 64 -11.55 0.09 3.14
CA CYS A 64 -10.63 -0.59 2.23
C CYS A 64 -11.06 -2.04 2.05
N GLU A 65 -11.03 -2.50 0.80
CA GLU A 65 -11.40 -3.85 0.38
C GLU A 65 -10.25 -4.51 -0.37
N ASP A 66 -10.25 -5.85 -0.38
CA ASP A 66 -9.29 -6.61 -1.17
C ASP A 66 -9.53 -6.41 -2.67
N SER A 67 -8.46 -6.30 -3.44
CA SER A 67 -8.52 -6.30 -4.90
C SER A 67 -9.09 -7.63 -5.40
N LYS A 68 -10.09 -7.57 -6.29
CA LYS A 68 -10.71 -8.76 -6.89
C LYS A 68 -9.98 -9.27 -8.13
N GLU A 69 -9.28 -8.38 -8.83
CA GLU A 69 -8.58 -8.67 -10.08
C GLU A 69 -7.17 -8.09 -10.03
N PHE A 70 -6.18 -8.96 -10.12
CA PHE A 70 -4.78 -8.58 -10.05
C PHE A 70 -3.85 -9.62 -10.69
N LEU A 71 -2.63 -9.18 -10.98
CA LEU A 71 -1.54 -10.05 -11.38
C LEU A 71 -0.61 -10.29 -10.19
N VAL A 72 -0.16 -11.53 -10.05
CA VAL A 72 0.94 -11.90 -9.17
C VAL A 72 2.15 -12.27 -10.03
N TYR A 73 3.32 -11.74 -9.68
CA TYR A 73 4.56 -12.07 -10.37
C TYR A 73 5.72 -12.11 -9.39
N THR A 74 6.81 -12.74 -9.80
CA THR A 74 7.99 -12.92 -8.95
C THR A 74 9.21 -12.29 -9.58
N THR A 75 10.05 -11.67 -8.76
CA THR A 75 11.45 -11.45 -9.08
C THR A 75 12.27 -12.63 -8.55
N ARG A 76 13.60 -12.54 -8.60
CA ARG A 76 14.47 -13.57 -8.03
C ARG A 76 14.32 -13.69 -6.50
N THR A 77 13.96 -12.61 -5.83
CA THR A 77 14.01 -12.49 -4.36
C THR A 77 12.71 -12.00 -3.72
N GLU A 78 11.69 -11.71 -4.53
CA GLU A 78 10.45 -11.10 -4.07
C GLU A 78 9.24 -11.61 -4.84
N ILE A 79 8.06 -11.55 -4.22
CA ILE A 79 6.76 -11.76 -4.86
C ILE A 79 6.00 -10.44 -4.80
N HIS A 80 5.55 -9.97 -5.95
CA HIS A 80 4.88 -8.69 -6.13
C HIS A 80 3.46 -8.90 -6.62
N SER A 81 2.63 -7.89 -6.37
CA SER A 81 1.28 -7.79 -6.89
C SER A 81 1.11 -6.54 -7.73
N LEU A 82 0.22 -6.61 -8.73
CA LEU A 82 -0.13 -5.48 -9.58
C LEU A 82 -1.64 -5.46 -9.79
N SER A 83 -2.26 -4.32 -9.49
CA SER A 83 -3.68 -4.11 -9.78
C SER A 83 -3.90 -4.08 -11.30
N LEU A 84 -4.93 -4.80 -11.78
CA LEU A 84 -5.37 -4.72 -13.17
C LEU A 84 -6.36 -3.58 -13.42
N LEU A 85 -6.85 -2.93 -12.35
CA LEU A 85 -7.76 -1.79 -12.47
C LEU A 85 -7.04 -0.57 -13.06
N PRO A 86 -7.63 0.09 -14.09
CA PRO A 86 -7.05 1.28 -14.69
C PRO A 86 -6.85 2.40 -13.66
N LYS A 87 -5.68 3.06 -13.71
CA LYS A 87 -5.31 4.19 -12.84
C LYS A 87 -5.28 3.87 -11.34
N SER A 88 -5.29 2.60 -10.95
CA SER A 88 -4.96 2.20 -9.58
C SER A 88 -3.44 2.12 -9.44
N TYR A 89 -2.90 2.83 -8.46
CA TYR A 89 -1.49 2.72 -8.06
C TYR A 89 -1.32 1.88 -6.79
N ASN A 90 -2.44 1.43 -6.21
CA ASN A 90 -2.42 0.61 -5.01
C ASN A 90 -2.06 -0.82 -5.37
N VAL A 91 -1.23 -1.44 -4.54
CA VAL A 91 -0.88 -2.85 -4.69
C VAL A 91 -1.94 -3.72 -4.01
N PRO A 92 -2.41 -4.81 -4.65
CA PRO A 92 -3.37 -5.75 -4.06
C PRO A 92 -2.97 -6.27 -2.67
N PHE A 93 -1.69 -6.56 -2.48
CA PHE A 93 -1.11 -7.00 -1.22
C PHE A 93 0.37 -6.59 -1.14
N ASP A 94 0.90 -6.55 0.09
CA ASP A 94 2.28 -6.16 0.35
C ASP A 94 3.30 -7.13 -0.27
N THR A 95 4.41 -6.61 -0.77
CA THR A 95 5.47 -7.43 -1.38
C THR A 95 6.03 -8.43 -0.37
N VAL A 96 6.06 -9.72 -0.74
CA VAL A 96 6.82 -10.72 0.01
C VAL A 96 8.29 -10.54 -0.35
N SER A 97 9.13 -10.29 0.64
CA SER A 97 10.57 -10.05 0.47
C SER A 97 11.40 -11.13 1.15
N ASP A 98 12.72 -10.95 1.18
CA ASP A 98 13.67 -11.88 1.82
C ASP A 98 13.63 -13.33 1.29
N LEU A 99 13.21 -13.52 0.03
CA LEU A 99 13.22 -14.81 -0.64
C LEU A 99 14.51 -15.01 -1.45
N THR A 100 14.77 -16.25 -1.84
CA THR A 100 15.95 -16.61 -2.64
C THR A 100 15.58 -17.54 -3.79
N ASN A 101 15.88 -17.10 -5.01
CA ASN A 101 15.70 -17.86 -6.25
C ASN A 101 14.29 -18.43 -6.38
N VAL A 102 13.30 -17.54 -6.30
CA VAL A 102 11.90 -17.85 -6.61
C VAL A 102 11.77 -18.06 -8.12
N VAL A 103 11.06 -19.11 -8.54
CA VAL A 103 10.94 -19.47 -9.96
C VAL A 103 9.49 -19.67 -10.39
N GLY A 104 8.72 -20.43 -9.63
CA GLY A 104 7.29 -20.65 -9.89
C GLY A 104 6.43 -19.98 -8.83
N ILE A 105 5.26 -19.52 -9.25
CA ILE A 105 4.22 -18.93 -8.40
C ILE A 105 2.85 -19.38 -8.87
N ASP A 106 1.96 -19.63 -7.92
CA ASP A 106 0.54 -19.84 -8.10
C ASP A 106 -0.21 -19.15 -6.95
N PHE A 107 -1.52 -18.95 -7.12
CA PHE A 107 -2.36 -18.26 -6.15
C PHE A 107 -3.66 -19.03 -5.89
N ASP A 108 -3.86 -19.42 -4.63
CA ASP A 108 -5.15 -19.94 -4.17
C ASP A 108 -6.07 -18.76 -3.85
N TYR A 109 -7.00 -18.47 -4.76
CA TYR A 109 -7.95 -17.38 -4.61
C TYR A 109 -8.92 -17.55 -3.42
N THR A 110 -9.26 -18.80 -3.05
CA THR A 110 -10.23 -19.06 -2.00
C THR A 110 -9.62 -18.78 -0.62
N ASN A 111 -8.40 -19.28 -0.40
CA ASN A 111 -7.70 -19.11 0.87
C ASN A 111 -6.80 -17.87 0.91
N LYS A 112 -6.62 -17.18 -0.22
CA LYS A 112 -5.71 -16.04 -0.39
C LYS A 112 -4.26 -16.41 -0.05
N ASP A 113 -3.81 -17.55 -0.58
CA ASP A 113 -2.48 -18.07 -0.34
C ASP A 113 -1.62 -17.98 -1.61
N LEU A 114 -0.41 -17.45 -1.47
CA LEU A 114 0.64 -17.48 -2.46
C LEU A 114 1.41 -18.79 -2.31
N ILE A 115 1.48 -19.59 -3.37
CA ILE A 115 2.19 -20.88 -3.38
C ILE A 115 3.35 -20.76 -4.36
N PHE A 116 4.58 -20.90 -3.89
CA PHE A 116 5.76 -20.61 -4.71
C PHE A 116 6.89 -21.60 -4.49
N THR A 117 7.77 -21.70 -5.48
CA THR A 117 8.93 -22.58 -5.46
C THR A 117 10.23 -21.80 -5.34
N GLN A 118 11.12 -22.27 -4.46
CA GLN A 118 12.49 -21.78 -4.36
C GLN A 118 13.43 -22.92 -4.71
N ILE A 119 14.48 -22.64 -5.49
CA ILE A 119 15.44 -23.67 -5.95
C ILE A 119 16.81 -23.59 -5.28
N ARG A 120 17.07 -22.55 -4.47
CA ARG A 120 18.31 -22.40 -3.69
C ARG A 120 18.02 -21.70 -2.35
N PRO A 121 18.73 -22.02 -1.26
CA PRO A 121 19.82 -23.01 -1.18
C PRO A 121 19.34 -24.45 -1.36
N ASP A 122 18.15 -24.77 -0.86
CA ASP A 122 17.48 -26.06 -1.05
C ASP A 122 16.17 -25.86 -1.83
N THR A 123 15.78 -26.88 -2.59
CA THR A 123 14.51 -26.87 -3.30
C THR A 123 13.36 -27.03 -2.33
N LYS A 124 12.43 -26.08 -2.31
CA LYS A 124 11.20 -26.15 -1.50
C LYS A 124 10.00 -25.54 -2.20
N ILE A 125 8.83 -26.03 -1.82
CA ILE A 125 7.55 -25.38 -2.08
C ILE A 125 7.13 -24.70 -0.78
N ALA A 126 6.87 -23.41 -0.84
CA ALA A 126 6.47 -22.60 0.31
C ALA A 126 5.09 -21.98 0.06
N LYS A 127 4.44 -21.59 1.15
CA LYS A 127 3.12 -20.97 1.13
C LYS A 127 3.10 -19.82 2.12
N VAL A 128 2.52 -18.69 1.72
CA VAL A 128 2.28 -17.54 2.60
C VAL A 128 0.93 -16.92 2.26
N SER A 129 0.24 -16.37 3.27
CA SER A 129 -1.01 -15.65 3.03
C SER A 129 -0.74 -14.29 2.41
N SER A 130 -1.50 -13.92 1.38
CA SER A 130 -1.41 -12.56 0.80
C SER A 130 -2.05 -11.50 1.69
N SER A 131 -2.87 -11.86 2.67
CA SER A 131 -3.47 -10.89 3.61
C SER A 131 -2.48 -10.41 4.68
N ASN A 132 -1.41 -11.16 4.93
CA ASN A 132 -0.31 -10.75 5.78
C ASN A 132 0.99 -11.44 5.34
N PRO A 133 1.57 -10.99 4.22
CA PRO A 133 2.76 -11.61 3.64
C PRO A 133 3.99 -11.28 4.50
N THR A 134 4.45 -12.25 5.28
CA THR A 134 5.68 -12.19 6.09
C THR A 134 6.69 -13.23 5.64
#